data_AF-A0A1A7ZJ10-F1
#
_entry.id   AF-A0A1A7ZJ10-F1
#
_cell.length_a   1.000
_cell.length_b   1.000
_cell.length_c   1.000
_cell.angle_alpha   90.00
_cell.angle_beta   90.00
_cell.angle_gamma   90.00
#
_symmetry.space_group_name_H-M   'P 1'
#
loop_
_entity.id
_entity.type
_entity.pdbx_description
1 polymer ?
#
loop_
_entity_poly.entity_id
_entity_poly.type
_entity_poly.pdbx_seq_one_letter_code
_entity_poly.pdbx_strand_id
1 'polypeptide(L)' 'MDTDFLQPGTPPLLVSTTMWGTQQFVSKAIWDVLQPEYKPEPTMEDWNAIEEGFRERWNFPNCIGALDGKHVVLQAPPSS' A
#
# COMPACT_ATOMS: atom_id res chain seq x y z
N MET A 1 27.37 -8.00 -7.97
CA MET A 1 27.89 -6.63 -7.73
C MET A 1 26.81 -5.98 -6.90
N ASP A 2 26.86 -5.97 -5.57
CA ASP A 2 28.04 -5.76 -4.72
C ASP A 2 28.02 -6.63 -3.46
N THR A 3 29.13 -7.35 -3.27
CA THR A 3 29.58 -7.96 -2.03
C THR A 3 30.27 -6.87 -1.22
N ASP A 4 29.82 -6.57 0.00
CA ASP A 4 30.64 -6.04 1.13
C ASP A 4 29.74 -5.50 2.26
N PHE A 5 29.18 -6.38 3.10
CA PHE A 5 28.57 -5.95 4.37
C PHE A 5 28.93 -6.91 5.50
N LEU A 6 30.23 -6.99 5.81
CA LEU A 6 30.68 -7.18 7.19
C LEU A 6 32.14 -6.70 7.30
N GLN A 7 32.34 -5.41 7.59
CA GLN A 7 33.65 -4.85 7.96
C GLN A 7 33.54 -4.27 9.38
N PRO A 8 34.44 -4.63 10.32
CA PRO A 8 34.40 -4.17 11.69
C PRO A 8 34.90 -2.71 11.77
N GLY A 9 34.01 -1.79 12.16
CA GLY A 9 34.38 -0.38 12.36
C GLY A 9 33.31 0.67 12.03
N THR A 10 32.03 0.29 11.94
CA THR A 10 30.99 1.22 11.49
C THR A 10 30.62 2.26 12.56
N PRO A 11 30.61 3.57 12.24
CA PRO A 11 30.25 4.62 13.19
C PRO A 11 28.77 4.52 13.61
N PRO A 12 28.40 4.95 14.83
CA PRO A 12 27.09 4.71 15.44
C PRO A 12 25.88 5.33 14.72
N LEU A 13 26.11 6.23 13.75
CA LEU A 13 25.03 6.84 12.94
C LEU A 13 24.68 6.03 11.69
N LEU A 14 25.43 4.99 11.35
CA LEU A 14 25.16 4.10 10.21
C LEU A 14 24.20 2.96 10.59
N VAL A 15 24.07 2.63 11.89
CA VAL A 15 23.24 1.52 12.39
C VAL A 15 21.75 1.78 12.14
N SER A 16 21.31 3.04 12.25
CA SER A 16 19.93 3.47 11.96
C SER A 16 19.61 3.35 10.47
N THR A 17 20.56 3.65 9.61
CA THR A 17 20.43 3.46 8.15
C THR A 17 20.37 1.98 7.78
N THR A 18 21.15 1.12 8.45
CA THR A 18 21.09 -0.35 8.26
C THR A 18 19.74 -0.93 8.70
N MET A 19 19.19 -0.45 9.81
CA MET A 19 17.87 -0.88 10.31
C MET A 19 16.74 -0.50 9.34
N TRP A 20 16.76 0.71 8.78
CA TRP A 20 15.79 1.11 7.75
C TRP A 20 15.95 0.30 6.47
N GLY A 21 17.19 0.10 6.01
CA GLY A 21 17.48 -0.71 4.82
C GLY A 21 16.93 -2.13 4.95
N THR A 22 17.22 -2.80 6.07
CA THR A 22 16.73 -4.16 6.36
C THR A 22 15.21 -4.26 6.41
N GLN A 23 14.51 -3.27 6.98
CA GLN A 23 13.05 -3.23 6.99
C GLN A 23 12.46 -3.17 5.58
N GLN A 24 13.07 -2.37 4.69
CA GLN A 24 12.62 -2.28 3.30
C GLN A 24 12.88 -3.59 2.53
N PHE A 25 14.01 -4.24 2.76
CA PHE A 25 14.31 -5.53 2.11
C PHE A 25 13.33 -6.63 2.52
N VAL A 26 13.02 -6.76 3.81
CA VAL A 26 12.08 -7.78 4.30
C VAL A 26 10.67 -7.50 3.80
N SER A 27 10.21 -6.26 3.92
CA SER A 27 8.88 -5.87 3.40
C SER A 27 8.74 -6.14 1.91
N LYS A 28 9.79 -5.85 1.13
CA LYS A 28 9.81 -6.11 -0.31
C LYS A 28 9.79 -7.61 -0.62
N ALA A 29 10.60 -8.41 0.04
CA ALA A 29 10.61 -9.86 -0.17
C ALA A 29 9.26 -10.50 0.16
N ILE A 30 8.59 -10.04 1.22
CA ILE A 30 7.24 -10.48 1.57
C ILE A 30 6.24 -10.07 0.49
N TRP A 31 6.30 -8.82 0.05
CA TRP A 31 5.43 -8.30 -1.01
C TRP A 31 5.58 -9.09 -2.31
N ASP A 32 6.82 -9.33 -2.75
CA ASP A 32 7.10 -10.02 -4.01
C ASP A 32 6.57 -11.48 -4.02
N VAL A 33 6.51 -12.13 -2.86
CA VAL A 33 5.96 -13.50 -2.71
C VAL A 33 4.43 -13.50 -2.57
N LEU A 34 3.86 -12.59 -1.77
CA LEU A 34 2.43 -12.62 -1.43
C LEU A 34 1.54 -11.84 -2.40
N GLN A 35 2.06 -10.82 -3.08
CA GLN A 35 1.30 -10.00 -4.00
C GLN A 35 0.60 -10.81 -5.12
N PRO A 36 1.23 -11.78 -5.80
CA PRO A 36 0.56 -12.51 -6.87
C PRO A 36 -0.58 -13.41 -6.37
N GLU A 37 -0.52 -13.91 -5.13
CA GLU A 37 -1.57 -14.76 -4.55
C GLU A 37 -2.75 -13.95 -4.01
N TYR A 38 -2.47 -12.84 -3.32
CA TYR A 38 -3.50 -12.07 -2.60
C TYR A 38 -4.01 -10.85 -3.35
N LYS A 39 -3.26 -10.34 -4.34
CA LYS A 39 -3.63 -9.15 -5.11
C LYS A 39 -3.20 -9.31 -6.58
N PRO A 40 -3.81 -10.27 -7.31
CA PRO A 40 -3.61 -10.40 -8.74
C PRO A 40 -3.98 -9.09 -9.45
N GLU A 41 -3.38 -8.84 -10.60
CA GLU A 41 -3.74 -7.70 -11.44
C GLU A 41 -5.18 -7.90 -11.95
N PRO A 42 -6.12 -7.00 -11.59
CA PRO A 42 -7.52 -7.12 -12.01
C PRO A 42 -7.65 -6.94 -13.53
N THR A 43 -8.53 -7.72 -14.15
CA THR A 43 -8.84 -7.60 -15.58
C THR A 43 -9.83 -6.46 -15.83
N MET A 44 -10.06 -6.11 -17.12
CA MET A 44 -11.11 -5.13 -17.47
C MET A 44 -12.50 -5.57 -17.00
N GLU A 45 -12.80 -6.87 -17.02
CA GLU A 45 -14.06 -7.39 -16.48
C GLU A 45 -14.18 -7.16 -14.98
N ASP A 46 -13.09 -7.37 -14.21
CA ASP A 46 -13.06 -7.12 -12.77
C ASP A 46 -13.33 -5.63 -12.46
N TRP A 47 -12.70 -4.72 -13.21
CA TRP A 47 -12.94 -3.29 -13.06
C TRP A 47 -14.39 -2.89 -13.35
N ASN A 48 -15.00 -3.47 -14.38
CA ASN A 48 -16.40 -3.22 -14.71
C ASN A 48 -17.34 -3.77 -13.61
N ALA A 49 -17.04 -4.94 -13.04
CA ALA A 49 -17.82 -5.51 -11.95
C ALA A 49 -17.74 -4.68 -10.67
N ILE A 50 -16.56 -4.10 -10.38
CA ILE A 50 -16.38 -3.18 -9.26
C ILE A 50 -17.19 -1.90 -9.49
N GLU A 51 -17.11 -1.30 -10.69
CA GLU A 51 -17.87 -0.11 -11.06
C GLU A 51 -19.38 -0.31 -10.87
N GLU A 52 -19.91 -1.42 -11.37
CA GLU A 52 -21.32 -1.78 -11.21
C GLU A 52 -21.69 -1.87 -9.73
N GLY A 53 -20.87 -2.55 -8.91
CA GLY A 53 -21.13 -2.70 -7.48
C GLY A 53 -21.17 -1.37 -6.73
N PHE A 54 -20.30 -0.42 -7.07
CA PHE A 54 -20.34 0.93 -6.50
C PHE A 54 -21.51 1.76 -7.02
N ARG A 55 -21.86 1.61 -8.30
CA ARG A 55 -22.99 2.28 -8.91
C ARG A 55 -24.32 1.82 -8.31
N GLU A 56 -24.53 0.52 -8.17
CA GLU A 56 -25.78 -0.03 -7.62
C GLU A 56 -25.96 0.27 -6.13
N ARG A 57 -24.89 0.17 -5.33
CA ARG A 57 -24.99 0.30 -3.86
C ARG A 57 -24.92 1.73 -3.37
N TRP A 58 -24.14 2.58 -4.05
CA TRP A 58 -23.81 3.93 -3.59
C TRP A 58 -24.15 5.03 -4.61
N ASN A 59 -24.71 4.67 -5.77
CA ASN A 59 -24.97 5.59 -6.89
C ASN A 59 -23.72 6.38 -7.31
N PHE A 60 -22.56 5.71 -7.24
CA PHE A 60 -21.26 6.30 -7.56
C PHE A 60 -20.71 5.67 -8.86
N PRO A 61 -21.07 6.22 -10.03
CA PRO A 61 -20.61 5.68 -11.31
C PRO A 61 -19.10 5.91 -11.50
N ASN A 62 -18.45 5.02 -12.25
CA ASN A 62 -17.01 5.01 -12.52
C ASN A 62 -16.11 4.81 -11.28
N CYS A 63 -16.63 4.36 -10.13
CA CYS A 63 -15.77 4.00 -9.01
C CYS A 63 -15.19 2.60 -9.21
N ILE A 64 -13.89 2.55 -9.47
CA ILE A 64 -13.14 1.32 -9.64
C ILE A 64 -12.53 0.80 -8.33
N GLY A 65 -12.79 1.45 -7.20
CA GLY A 65 -12.31 0.99 -5.91
C GLY A 65 -12.34 2.07 -4.82
N ALA A 66 -12.38 1.63 -3.57
CA ALA A 66 -12.22 2.49 -2.41
C ALA A 66 -10.86 2.18 -1.77
N LEU A 67 -9.96 3.16 -1.80
CA LEU A 67 -8.78 3.15 -0.94
C LEU A 67 -9.25 3.67 0.42
N ASP A 68 -9.35 2.80 1.42
CA ASP A 68 -9.70 3.21 2.78
C ASP A 68 -8.64 4.20 3.28
N GLY A 69 -9.02 5.48 3.26
CA GLY A 69 -8.11 6.60 3.33
C GLY A 69 -8.60 7.59 4.37
N LYS A 70 -8.02 7.47 5.57
CA LYS A 70 -8.10 8.43 6.68
C LYS A 70 -9.52 8.70 7.20
N HIS A 71 -9.71 8.45 8.49
CA HIS A 71 -10.91 8.84 9.24
C HIS A 71 -11.08 10.38 9.21
N VAL A 72 -11.87 10.89 8.25
CA VAL A 72 -12.24 12.31 8.19
C VAL A 72 -13.46 12.50 9.07
N VAL A 73 -13.29 13.17 10.20
CA VAL A 73 -14.39 13.58 11.06
C VAL A 73 -15.18 14.66 10.33
N LEU A 74 -16.36 14.30 9.81
CA LEU A 74 -17.31 15.25 9.25
C LEU A 74 -18.00 15.99 10.40
N GLN A 75 -17.55 17.21 10.68
CA GLN A 75 -18.23 18.10 11.61
C GLN A 75 -19.36 18.81 10.86
N ALA A 76 -20.60 18.64 11.32
CA ALA A 76 -21.75 19.32 10.74
C ALA A 76 -21.56 20.84 10.80
N PRO A 77 -21.95 21.59 9.75
CA PRO A 77 -21.94 23.04 9.82
C PRO A 77 -22.89 23.51 10.92
N PRO A 78 -22.57 24.60 11.64
CA PRO A 78 -23.51 25.20 12.57
C PRO A 78 -24.78 25.60 11.80
N SER A 79 -25.92 25.13 12.28
CA SER A 79 -27.25 25.49 11.77
C SER A 79 -27.40 27.01 11.73
N SER A 80 -28.06 27.52 10.67
CA SER A 80 -28.41 28.94 10.51
C SER A 80 -29.29 29.46 11.63
#